data_AF-A0AAD8A0V6-F1
#
_entry.id   AF-A0AAD8A0V6-F1
#
_cell.length_a   1.000
_cell.length_b   1.000
_cell.length_c   1.000
_cell.angle_alpha   90.00
_cell.angle_beta   90.00
_cell.angle_gamma   90.00
#
_symmetry.space_group_name_H-M   'P 1'
#
loop_
_entity.id
_entity.type
_entity.pdbx_description
1 polymer ?
#
loop_
_entity_poly.entity_id
_entity_poly.type
_entity_poly.pdbx_seq_one_letter_code
_entity_poly.pdbx_strand_id
1 'polypeptide(L)'
;SYELTRKDRLYKNIEKMQHAKGAKHFDFIPQTFVMPMDFRELCSSHYRNKGPWIVKPVASSRGRGIYIVNSPDQVPLEETLVVAKYIDNPLLVAGHKCDLRLYVL
;
A
#
# COMPACT_ATOMS: atom_id res chain seq x y z
N SER A 1 5.79 2.14 19.31
CA SER A 1 4.87 2.95 18.51
C SER A 1 5.16 2.93 16.99
N TYR A 2 6.42 2.73 16.53
CA TYR A 2 6.76 2.73 15.10
C TYR A 2 6.22 1.56 14.26
N GLU A 3 5.95 0.42 14.89
CA GLU A 3 5.51 -0.81 14.21
C GLU A 3 4.14 -0.68 13.52
N LEU A 4 3.30 0.26 13.96
CA LEU A 4 1.98 0.53 13.38
C LEU A 4 1.93 1.86 12.61
N THR A 5 2.81 2.81 12.91
CA THR A 5 2.76 4.17 12.36
C THR A 5 3.64 4.35 11.12
N ARG A 6 4.68 3.52 10.95
CA ARG A 6 5.44 3.46 9.70
C ARG A 6 4.81 2.49 8.71
N LYS A 7 4.63 2.93 7.47
CA LYS A 7 3.88 2.19 6.44
C LYS A 7 4.52 0.85 6.09
N ASP A 8 5.85 0.80 6.02
CA ASP A 8 6.63 -0.41 5.75
C ASP A 8 6.49 -1.44 6.88
N ARG A 9 6.59 -0.99 8.14
CA ARG A 9 6.46 -1.85 9.32
C ARG A 9 5.04 -2.36 9.50
N LEU A 10 4.05 -1.48 9.34
CA LEU A 10 2.64 -1.85 9.40
C LEU A 10 2.32 -2.97 8.40
N TYR A 11 2.74 -2.81 7.15
CA TYR A 11 2.56 -3.85 6.13
C TYR A 11 3.22 -5.18 6.53
N LYS A 12 4.50 -5.15 6.89
CA LYS A 12 5.23 -6.37 7.30
C LYS A 12 4.59 -7.07 8.50
N ASN A 13 4.00 -6.32 9.42
CA ASN A 13 3.31 -6.90 10.56
C ASN A 13 1.98 -7.54 10.15
N ILE A 14 1.23 -6.93 9.22
CA ILE A 14 0.01 -7.53 8.68
C ILE A 14 0.34 -8.80 7.88
N GLU A 15 1.39 -8.78 7.05
CA GLU A 15 1.86 -9.95 6.30
C GLU A 15 2.22 -11.12 7.24
N LYS A 16 2.97 -10.85 8.32
CA LYS A 16 3.24 -11.86 9.36
C LYS A 16 1.96 -12.44 9.96
N MET A 17 0.95 -11.59 10.20
CA MET A 17 -0.33 -12.03 10.75
C MET A 17 -1.15 -12.84 9.73
N GLN A 18 -1.10 -12.50 8.44
CA GLN A 18 -1.69 -13.31 7.37
C GLN A 18 -1.09 -14.72 7.35
N HIS A 19 0.23 -14.85 7.51
CA HIS A 19 0.90 -16.16 7.58
C HIS A 19 0.56 -16.93 8.87
N ALA A 20 0.56 -16.25 10.02
CA ALA A 20 0.38 -16.91 11.32
C ALA A 20 -1.08 -17.26 11.65
N LYS A 21 -2.04 -16.47 11.16
CA LYS A 21 -3.45 -16.56 11.53
C LYS A 21 -4.39 -16.77 10.34
N GLY A 22 -3.85 -16.79 9.11
CA GLY A 22 -4.61 -17.00 7.89
C GLY A 22 -4.97 -15.69 7.18
N ALA A 23 -4.75 -15.66 5.86
CA ALA A 23 -4.92 -14.46 5.05
C ALA A 23 -6.34 -13.88 5.08
N LYS A 24 -7.38 -14.73 5.16
CA LYS A 24 -8.80 -14.32 5.20
C LYS A 24 -9.18 -13.43 6.40
N HIS A 25 -8.38 -13.43 7.46
CA HIS A 25 -8.63 -12.59 8.64
C HIS A 25 -7.87 -11.25 8.56
N PHE A 26 -6.98 -11.10 7.58
CA PHE A 26 -6.06 -9.98 7.45
C PHE A 26 -6.00 -9.46 6.00
N ASP A 27 -7.07 -9.64 5.22
CA ASP A 27 -7.21 -9.21 3.83
C ASP A 27 -7.86 -7.82 3.67
N PHE A 28 -8.01 -7.09 4.77
CA PHE A 28 -8.59 -5.75 4.81
C PHE A 28 -7.64 -4.63 4.37
N ILE A 29 -6.40 -4.96 4.01
CA ILE A 29 -5.45 -4.01 3.40
C ILE A 29 -5.21 -4.32 1.92
N PRO A 30 -5.01 -3.31 1.07
CA PRO A 30 -4.59 -3.53 -0.31
C PRO A 30 -3.23 -4.25 -0.35
N GLN A 31 -3.05 -5.06 -1.40
CA GLN A 31 -1.75 -5.66 -1.68
C GLN A 31 -0.68 -4.57 -1.77
N THR A 32 0.41 -4.76 -1.02
CA THR A 32 1.43 -3.74 -0.78
C THR A 32 2.82 -4.36 -0.92
N PHE A 33 3.80 -3.56 -1.32
CA PHE A 33 5.18 -3.95 -1.61
C PHE A 33 6.13 -2.87 -1.09
N VAL A 34 7.32 -3.26 -0.63
CA VAL A 34 8.38 -2.37 -0.16
C VAL A 34 9.50 -2.34 -1.19
N MET A 35 9.72 -1.18 -1.82
CA MET A 35 10.76 -0.99 -2.81
C MET A 35 12.13 -0.72 -2.17
N PRO A 36 13.24 -1.09 -2.83
CA PRO A 36 13.29 -1.87 -4.07
C PRO A 36 13.16 -3.39 -3.86
N MET A 37 13.12 -3.87 -2.62
CA MET A 37 13.20 -5.29 -2.27
C MET A 37 12.12 -6.15 -2.94
N ASP A 38 10.89 -5.66 -3.00
CA ASP A 38 9.73 -6.41 -3.48
C ASP A 38 9.38 -6.06 -4.95
N PHE A 39 10.31 -5.47 -5.71
CA PHE A 39 10.04 -5.00 -7.08
C PHE A 39 9.62 -6.13 -8.02
N ARG A 40 10.21 -7.32 -7.87
CA ARG A 40 9.89 -8.48 -8.69
C ARG A 40 8.46 -8.97 -8.46
N GLU A 41 8.03 -8.95 -7.20
CA GLU A 41 6.71 -9.32 -6.74
C GLU A 41 5.67 -8.29 -7.22
N LEU A 42 6.00 -7.00 -7.17
CA LEU A 42 5.20 -5.93 -7.75
C LEU A 42 4.97 -6.16 -9.26
N CYS A 43 6.03 -6.41 -10.03
CA CYS A 43 5.94 -6.72 -11.45
C CYS A 43 5.05 -7.94 -11.70
N SER A 44 5.32 -9.04 -11.01
CA SER A 44 4.54 -10.28 -11.12
C SER A 44 3.06 -10.07 -10.79
N SER A 45 2.75 -9.24 -9.79
CA SER A 45 1.37 -8.92 -9.43
C SER A 45 0.69 -8.03 -10.45
N HIS A 46 1.40 -7.05 -11.00
CA HIS A 46 0.88 -6.18 -12.05
C HIS A 46 0.51 -6.93 -13.33
N TYR A 47 1.33 -7.91 -13.73
CA TYR A 47 1.02 -8.76 -14.89
C TYR A 47 -0.22 -9.63 -14.68
N ARG A 48 -0.45 -10.11 -13.44
CA ARG A 48 -1.66 -10.89 -13.12
C ARG A 48 -2.90 -10.00 -13.03
N ASN A 49 -2.78 -8.87 -12.33
CA ASN A 49 -3.89 -7.98 -12.01
C ASN A 49 -3.50 -6.53 -12.31
N LYS A 50 -3.71 -6.13 -13.56
CA LYS A 50 -3.45 -4.77 -14.05
C LYS A 50 -4.24 -3.72 -13.26
N GLY A 51 -3.78 -2.49 -13.34
CA GLY A 51 -4.43 -1.33 -12.74
C GLY A 51 -3.45 -0.48 -11.92
N PRO A 52 -3.91 0.70 -11.48
CA PRO A 52 -3.06 1.70 -10.87
C PRO A 52 -2.47 1.25 -9.52
N TRP A 53 -1.29 1.76 -9.25
CA TRP A 53 -0.58 1.60 -7.98
C TRP A 53 -0.37 2.97 -7.36
N ILE A 54 -0.50 3.06 -6.04
CA ILE A 54 -0.20 4.27 -5.28
C ILE A 54 1.15 4.11 -4.59
N VAL A 55 2.07 5.03 -4.90
CA VAL A 55 3.41 5.09 -4.33
C VAL A 55 3.41 6.05 -3.15
N LYS A 56 4.01 5.65 -2.04
CA LYS A 56 4.03 6.42 -0.79
C LYS A 56 5.42 6.37 -0.16
N PRO A 57 5.96 7.50 0.34
CA PRO A 57 7.18 7.46 1.14
C PRO A 57 6.92 6.79 2.49
N VAL A 58 7.89 6.01 2.94
CA VAL A 58 7.80 5.18 4.16
C VAL A 58 7.44 6.01 5.40
N ALA A 59 8.17 7.11 5.62
CA ALA A 59 8.09 7.94 6.82
C ALA A 59 7.68 9.40 6.53
N SER A 60 6.77 9.62 5.56
CA SER A 60 6.18 10.94 5.28
C SER A 60 4.73 11.05 5.77
N SER A 61 4.28 12.29 5.98
CA SER A 61 2.94 12.67 6.43
C SER A 61 2.33 13.77 5.55
N ARG A 62 1.02 14.03 5.72
CA ARG A 62 0.25 15.05 4.98
C ARG A 62 0.22 14.87 3.45
N GLY A 63 0.28 13.63 2.97
CA GLY A 63 0.17 13.32 1.54
C GLY A 63 1.39 13.71 0.69
N ARG A 64 2.47 14.23 1.29
CA ARG A 64 3.66 14.64 0.52
C ARG A 64 4.39 13.45 -0.09
N GLY A 65 4.71 13.57 -1.38
CA GLY A 65 5.42 12.54 -2.15
C GLY A 65 4.54 11.35 -2.53
N ILE A 66 3.22 11.45 -2.40
CA ILE A 66 2.29 10.40 -2.84
C ILE A 66 1.88 10.66 -4.29
N TYR A 67 1.97 9.64 -5.13
CA TYR A 67 1.55 9.71 -6.52
C TYR A 67 1.03 8.34 -7.00
N ILE A 68 0.36 8.34 -8.14
CA ILE A 68 -0.20 7.14 -8.76
C ILE A 68 0.61 6.82 -10.01
N VAL A 69 0.91 5.53 -10.20
CA VAL A 69 1.57 5.00 -11.39
C VAL A 69 0.73 3.91 -12.01
N ASN A 70 0.83 3.75 -13.33
CA ASN A 70 0.11 2.71 -14.06
C ASN A 70 1.01 1.52 -14.43
N SER A 71 2.33 1.70 -14.44
CA SER A 71 3.31 0.63 -14.63
C SER A 71 4.32 0.59 -13.46
N PRO A 72 4.78 -0.60 -13.04
CA PRO A 72 5.89 -0.75 -12.10
C PRO A 72 7.17 -0.01 -12.55
N ASP A 73 7.42 0.12 -13.85
CA ASP A 73 8.63 0.78 -14.38
C ASP A 73 8.71 2.27 -14.03
N GLN A 74 7.60 2.88 -13.62
CA GLN A 74 7.54 4.28 -13.20
C GLN A 74 7.89 4.47 -11.71
N VAL A 75 8.17 3.38 -10.99
CA VAL A 75 8.53 3.41 -9.57
C VAL A 75 10.05 3.50 -9.43
N PRO A 76 10.59 4.55 -8.75
CA PRO A 76 12.02 4.67 -8.46
C PRO A 76 12.52 3.48 -7.63
N LEU A 77 13.74 3.03 -7.94
CA LEU A 77 14.37 1.90 -7.25
C LEU A 77 15.47 2.35 -6.26
N GLU A 78 15.84 3.63 -6.32
CA GLU A 78 16.89 4.24 -5.50
C GLU A 78 16.40 4.59 -4.09
N GLU A 79 15.08 4.66 -3.90
CA GLU A 79 14.44 5.08 -2.65
C GLU A 79 13.64 3.96 -2.00
N THR A 80 13.63 3.92 -0.67
CA THR A 80 12.71 3.04 0.06
C THR A 80 11.30 3.62 0.02
N LEU A 81 10.44 2.98 -0.77
CA LEU A 81 9.05 3.38 -0.98
C LEU A 81 8.10 2.24 -0.63
N VAL A 82 6.85 2.59 -0.33
CA VAL A 82 5.75 1.63 -0.19
C VAL A 82 4.82 1.80 -1.38
N VAL A 83 4.62 0.73 -2.13
CA VAL A 83 3.73 0.69 -3.30
C VAL A 83 2.54 -0.19 -2.95
N ALA A 84 1.33 0.34 -3.07
CA ALA A 84 0.11 -0.43 -2.79
C ALA A 84 -0.86 -0.39 -3.97
N LYS A 85 -1.69 -1.42 -4.12
CA LYS A 85 -2.76 -1.41 -5.12
C LYS A 85 -3.70 -0.24 -4.85
N TYR A 86 -3.96 0.57 -5.87
CA TYR A 86 -4.90 1.68 -5.72
C TYR A 86 -6.33 1.14 -5.76
N ILE A 87 -7.17 1.61 -4.84
CA ILE A 87 -8.61 1.33 -4.83
C ILE A 87 -9.26 2.33 -5.80
N ASP A 88 -9.52 1.86 -7.01
CA ASP A 88 -10.09 2.59 -8.14
C ASP A 88 -11.61 2.70 -8.09
N ASN A 89 -12.29 1.77 -7.41
CA ASN A 89 -13.73 1.82 -7.13
C ASN A 89 -14.01 2.06 -5.63
N PRO A 90 -13.73 3.26 -5.08
CA PRO A 90 -14.06 3.59 -3.70
C PRO A 90 -15.56 3.89 -3.54
N LEU A 91 -16.07 3.73 -2.32
CA LEU A 91 -17.35 4.32 -1.94
C LEU A 91 -17.28 5.84 -2.12
N LEU A 92 -18.31 6.42 -2.76
CA LEU A 92 -18.43 7.85 -2.98
C LEU A 92 -19.52 8.43 -2.09
N VAL A 93 -19.24 9.58 -1.47
CA VAL A 93 -20.24 10.39 -0.75
C VAL A 93 -20.50 11.61 -1.60
N ALA A 94 -21.73 11.76 -2.09
CA ALA A 94 -22.12 12.83 -3.01
C ALA A 94 -21.17 12.95 -4.24
N GLY A 95 -20.72 11.81 -4.78
CA GLY A 95 -19.81 11.77 -5.94
C GLY A 95 -18.33 12.02 -5.62
N HIS A 96 -17.97 12.25 -4.34
CA HIS A 96 -16.60 12.48 -3.93
C HIS A 96 -16.01 11.30 -3.16
N LYS A 97 -14.74 10.98 -3.46
CA LYS A 97 -13.95 10.01 -2.68
C LYS A 97 -13.59 10.60 -1.33
N CYS A 98 -13.78 9.84 -0.26
CA CYS A 98 -13.40 10.24 1.10
C CYS A 98 -12.70 9.08 1.85
N ASP A 99 -12.02 9.41 2.94
CA ASP A 99 -11.50 8.46 3.93
C ASP A 99 -12.07 8.75 5.33
N LEU A 100 -12.03 7.75 6.21
CA LEU A 100 -12.51 7.86 7.59
C LEU A 100 -11.32 7.97 8.56
N ARG A 101 -11.32 8.99 9.41
CA ARG A 101 -10.39 9.09 10.53
C ARG A 101 -11.02 8.55 11.80
N LEU A 102 -10.49 7.42 12.29
CA LEU A 102 -10.85 6.84 13.59
C LEU A 102 -9.79 7.20 14.64
N TYR A 103 -10.22 7.56 15.84
CA TYR A 103 -9.36 7.81 17.00
C TYR A 103 -9.48 6.64 17.97
N VAL A 104 -8.35 6.05 18.35
CA VAL A 104 -8.25 4.89 19.25
C VAL A 104 -7.37 5.29 20.44
N LEU A 105 -7.82 4.96 21.65
CA LEU A 105 -7.14 5.23 22.92
C LEU A 105 -6.26 4.04 23.34
#